data_AF-A0A3T0RTP2-F1
#
_entry.id   AF-A0A3T0RTP2-F1
#
_cell.length_a   1.000
_cell.length_b   1.000
_cell.length_c   1.000
_cell.angle_alpha   90.00
_cell.angle_beta   90.00
_cell.angle_gamma   90.00
#
_symmetry.space_group_name_H-M   'P 1'
#
loop_
_entity.id
_entity.type
_entity.pdbx_description
1 polymer ?
#
loop_
_entity_poly.entity_id
_entity_poly.type
_entity_poly.pdbx_seq_one_letter_code
_entity_poly.pdbx_strand_id
1 'polypeptide(L)'
;MNFVLRCLVVASLVCSLFAIEALAMISEQTRQAATSLGAANLGEVEFVTGSDQLTDQGRAEIRNVIDEARQKGELDYINVLAWSDQEYPAAKTTQSKAEISLAKRRIEHLQAFLKNDLKIKNTPGFNMAERPGKIKEFFGTKEARVKKTTEVAGAAPVQESETGLFGEKGQASKAVLMIFTKK
;
A
#
# COMPACT_ATOMS: atom_id res chain seq x y z
N MET A 1 64.09 -30.48 19.59
CA MET A 1 64.42 -30.07 18.21
C MET A 1 63.12 -29.67 17.53
N ASN A 2 63.02 -28.39 17.18
CA ASN A 2 61.86 -27.71 16.58
C ASN A 2 61.57 -28.21 15.15
N PHE A 3 60.31 -28.06 14.67
CA PHE A 3 59.85 -27.74 13.30
C PHE A 3 58.34 -28.10 13.23
N VAL A 4 57.38 -27.20 13.52
CA VAL A 4 56.82 -26.12 12.68
C VAL A 4 56.45 -26.58 11.26
N LEU A 5 55.15 -26.82 11.01
CA LEU A 5 54.44 -26.49 9.76
C LEU A 5 52.91 -26.64 10.02
N ARG A 6 52.20 -25.57 10.39
CA ARG A 6 51.55 -24.54 9.54
C ARG A 6 50.42 -25.06 8.64
N CYS A 7 49.24 -24.48 8.92
CA CYS A 7 48.20 -24.06 7.99
C CYS A 7 47.24 -25.11 7.42
N LEU A 8 46.05 -25.20 8.01
CA LEU A 8 44.80 -25.09 7.24
C LEU A 8 43.70 -24.48 8.12
N VAL A 9 43.61 -23.15 8.11
CA VAL A 9 42.42 -22.43 8.60
C VAL A 9 41.39 -22.47 7.47
N VAL A 10 40.42 -23.37 7.56
CA VAL A 10 39.23 -23.33 6.70
C VAL A 10 38.27 -22.32 7.30
N ALA A 11 38.41 -21.07 6.89
CA ALA A 11 37.45 -20.02 7.15
C ALA A 11 36.19 -20.30 6.31
N SER A 12 35.23 -21.05 6.86
CA SER A 12 33.86 -21.08 6.33
C SER A 12 33.18 -19.77 6.72
N LEU A 13 33.40 -18.75 5.89
CA LEU A 13 32.64 -17.51 5.88
C LEU A 13 31.23 -17.84 5.36
N VAL A 14 30.35 -18.30 6.25
CA VAL A 14 28.91 -18.34 5.96
C VAL A 14 28.46 -16.89 5.90
N CYS A 15 28.40 -16.39 4.68
CA CYS A 15 27.80 -15.11 4.33
C CYS A 15 26.29 -15.25 4.58
N SER A 16 25.87 -15.03 5.82
CA SER A 16 24.46 -14.86 6.16
C SER A 16 23.99 -13.61 5.42
N LEU A 17 23.37 -13.84 4.27
CA LEU A 17 22.55 -12.88 3.56
C LEU A 17 21.48 -12.38 4.54
N PHE A 18 21.78 -11.30 5.25
CA PHE A 18 20.74 -10.45 5.78
C PHE A 18 20.04 -9.87 4.57
N ALA A 19 18.93 -10.51 4.16
CA ALA A 19 17.89 -9.83 3.42
C ALA A 19 17.44 -8.69 4.34
N ILE A 20 17.99 -7.50 4.10
CA ILE A 20 17.45 -6.28 4.66
C ILE A 20 16.14 -6.07 3.90
N GLU A 21 15.07 -6.69 4.39
CA GLU A 21 13.71 -6.34 3.98
C GLU A 21 13.53 -4.88 4.39
N ALA A 22 13.66 -3.99 3.40
CA ALA A 22 13.43 -2.58 3.60
C ALA A 22 11.99 -2.44 4.10
N LEU A 23 11.83 -2.04 5.36
CA LEU A 23 10.56 -1.54 5.85
C LEU A 23 10.17 -0.40 4.91
N ALA A 24 9.14 -0.61 4.11
CA ALA A 24 8.58 0.43 3.29
C ALA A 24 8.06 1.53 4.23
N MET A 25 8.89 2.54 4.49
CA MET A 25 8.45 3.73 5.21
C MET A 25 7.41 4.41 4.33
N ILE A 26 6.15 4.30 4.76
CA ILE A 26 5.04 5.02 4.14
C ILE A 26 5.40 6.49 4.12
N SER A 27 5.35 7.11 2.94
CA SER A 27 5.69 8.51 2.80
C SER A 27 4.77 9.42 3.60
N GLU A 28 5.33 10.54 4.06
CA GLU A 28 4.60 11.51 4.87
C GLU A 28 3.40 12.08 4.11
N GLN A 29 3.53 12.26 2.80
CA GLN A 29 2.48 12.72 1.90
C GLN A 29 1.31 11.72 1.86
N THR A 30 1.61 10.42 1.72
CA THR A 30 0.59 9.36 1.74
C THR A 30 -0.13 9.34 3.09
N ARG A 31 0.62 9.52 4.18
CA ARG A 31 0.07 9.61 5.55
C ARG A 31 -0.82 10.84 5.74
N GLN A 32 -0.39 12.00 5.25
CA GLN A 32 -1.16 13.26 5.32
C GLN A 32 -2.44 13.16 4.49
N ALA A 33 -2.35 12.64 3.27
CA ALA A 33 -3.50 12.39 2.43
C ALA A 33 -4.51 11.47 3.14
N ALA A 34 -4.04 10.33 3.67
CA ALA A 34 -4.93 9.40 4.38
C ALA A 34 -5.58 10.03 5.62
N THR A 35 -4.81 10.78 6.40
CA THR A 35 -5.28 11.48 7.62
C THR A 35 -6.30 12.56 7.26
N SER A 36 -6.06 13.33 6.19
CA SER A 36 -6.99 14.38 5.73
C SER A 36 -8.35 13.83 5.29
N LEU A 37 -8.36 12.58 4.81
CA LEU A 37 -9.57 11.84 4.46
C LEU A 37 -10.27 11.24 5.68
N GLY A 38 -9.66 11.33 6.87
CA GLY A 38 -10.19 10.86 8.14
C GLY A 38 -9.79 9.44 8.52
N ALA A 39 -8.78 8.86 7.88
CA ALA A 39 -8.25 7.55 8.28
C ALA A 39 -7.61 7.65 9.68
N ALA A 40 -7.94 6.71 10.56
CA ALA A 40 -7.39 6.59 11.91
C ALA A 40 -6.03 5.88 11.93
N ASN A 41 -5.79 5.00 10.95
CA ASN A 41 -4.50 4.37 10.73
C ASN A 41 -4.27 4.11 9.23
N LEU A 42 -3.02 3.84 8.87
CA LEU A 42 -2.60 3.61 7.49
C LEU A 42 -1.59 2.46 7.43
N GLY A 43 -1.86 1.48 6.57
CA GLY A 43 -0.93 0.42 6.21
C GLY A 43 -0.52 0.51 4.75
N GLU A 44 0.70 0.10 4.44
CA GLU A 44 1.20 -0.09 3.08
C GLU A 44 1.73 -1.52 2.98
N VAL A 45 1.54 -2.14 1.83
CA VAL A 45 2.01 -3.49 1.55
C VAL A 45 2.61 -3.51 0.16
N GLU A 46 3.79 -4.10 0.05
CA GLU A 46 4.46 -4.33 -1.21
C GLU A 46 4.16 -5.73 -1.76
N PHE A 47 3.99 -5.80 -3.08
CA PHE A 47 3.85 -7.02 -3.84
C PHE A 47 5.11 -7.27 -4.63
N VAL A 48 5.45 -8.54 -4.82
CA VAL A 48 6.43 -8.93 -5.84
C VAL A 48 5.89 -8.52 -7.21
N THR A 49 6.74 -7.93 -8.05
CA THR A 49 6.39 -7.55 -9.42
C THR A 49 5.75 -8.72 -10.18
N GLY A 50 4.64 -8.46 -10.85
CA GLY A 50 3.83 -9.45 -11.59
C GLY A 50 2.92 -10.31 -10.71
N SER A 51 3.07 -10.23 -9.38
CA SER A 51 2.32 -11.02 -8.42
C SER A 51 1.18 -10.24 -7.77
N ASP A 52 0.10 -10.96 -7.47
CA ASP A 52 -1.03 -10.51 -6.66
C ASP A 52 -1.05 -11.16 -5.26
N GLN A 53 -0.06 -12.00 -4.95
CA GLN A 53 0.01 -12.72 -3.69
C GLN A 53 0.58 -11.83 -2.60
N LEU A 54 -0.07 -11.83 -1.43
CA LEU A 54 0.52 -11.27 -0.23
C LEU A 54 1.69 -12.16 0.22
N THR A 55 2.80 -11.54 0.59
CA THR A 55 3.90 -12.23 1.28
C THR A 55 3.51 -12.48 2.74
N ASP A 56 4.22 -13.37 3.43
CA ASP A 56 3.98 -13.59 4.85
C ASP A 56 4.31 -12.35 5.68
N GLN A 57 5.35 -11.61 5.29
CA GLN A 57 5.68 -10.30 5.85
C GLN A 57 4.52 -9.32 5.64
N GLY A 58 4.01 -9.16 4.41
CA GLY A 58 2.88 -8.26 4.12
C GLY A 58 1.62 -8.64 4.90
N ARG A 59 1.33 -9.94 5.07
CA ARG A 59 0.26 -10.41 5.96
C ARG A 59 0.48 -10.01 7.41
N ALA A 60 1.71 -10.10 7.91
CA ALA A 60 2.05 -9.70 9.28
C ALA A 60 1.92 -8.18 9.48
N GLU A 61 2.38 -7.38 8.51
CA GLU A 61 2.25 -5.91 8.52
C GLU A 61 0.78 -5.48 8.55
N ILE A 62 -0.07 -6.09 7.72
CA ILE A 62 -1.52 -5.85 7.75
C ILE A 62 -2.09 -6.18 9.14
N ARG A 63 -1.71 -7.32 9.74
CA ARG A 63 -2.21 -7.66 11.09
C ARG A 63 -1.83 -6.60 12.11
N ASN A 64 -0.57 -6.18 12.13
CA ASN A 64 -0.06 -5.20 13.07
C ASN A 64 -0.81 -3.86 12.98
N VAL A 65 -0.97 -3.31 11.76
CA VAL A 65 -1.65 -2.02 11.59
C VAL A 65 -3.14 -2.08 11.95
N ILE A 66 -3.78 -3.23 11.73
CA ILE A 66 -5.18 -3.47 12.10
C ILE A 66 -5.33 -3.57 13.61
N ASP A 67 -4.41 -4.25 14.29
CA ASP A 67 -4.45 -4.39 15.74
C ASP A 67 -4.17 -3.04 16.43
N GLU A 68 -3.24 -2.24 15.91
CA GLU A 68 -3.05 -0.85 16.34
C GLU A 68 -4.31 0.00 16.14
N ALA A 69 -5.01 -0.17 15.02
CA ALA A 69 -6.24 0.56 14.76
C ALA A 69 -7.38 0.14 15.71
N ARG A 70 -7.47 -1.15 16.05
CA ARG A 70 -8.42 -1.68 17.05
C ARG A 70 -8.16 -1.15 18.45
N GLN A 71 -6.90 -0.91 18.81
CA GLN A 71 -6.55 -0.28 20.08
C GLN A 71 -7.03 1.18 20.16
N LYS A 72 -7.17 1.86 19.02
CA LYS A 72 -7.64 3.25 18.92
C LYS A 72 -9.17 3.36 18.87
N GLY A 73 -9.89 2.27 18.59
CA GLY A 73 -11.35 2.26 18.56
C GLY A 73 -11.95 1.11 17.76
N GLU A 74 -13.28 1.06 17.70
CA GLU A 74 -13.98 0.08 16.88
C GLU A 74 -13.77 0.37 15.39
N LEU A 75 -13.37 -0.63 14.60
CA LEU A 75 -13.22 -0.48 13.15
C LEU A 75 -14.58 -0.26 12.47
N ASP A 76 -14.65 0.72 11.58
CA ASP A 76 -15.83 0.99 10.74
C ASP A 76 -15.67 0.33 9.36
N TYR A 77 -14.65 0.76 8.60
CA TYR A 77 -14.33 0.20 7.29
C TYR A 77 -12.86 0.42 6.92
N ILE A 78 -12.41 -0.29 5.88
CA ILE A 78 -11.05 -0.16 5.34
C ILE A 78 -11.12 0.07 3.84
N ASN A 79 -10.64 1.20 3.37
CA ASN A 79 -10.44 1.38 1.94
C ASN A 79 -9.14 0.67 1.54
N VAL A 80 -9.23 -0.21 0.54
CA VAL A 80 -8.10 -0.92 -0.05
C VAL A 80 -7.81 -0.27 -1.40
N LEU A 81 -6.67 0.37 -1.53
CA LEU A 81 -6.21 0.99 -2.78
C LEU A 81 -5.04 0.18 -3.28
N ALA A 82 -5.12 -0.40 -4.47
CA ALA A 82 -4.01 -1.19 -5.02
C ALA A 82 -3.60 -0.69 -6.40
N TRP A 83 -2.29 -0.60 -6.58
CA TRP A 83 -1.65 -0.35 -7.85
C TRP A 83 -1.25 -1.67 -8.51
N SER A 84 -1.01 -1.60 -9.82
CA SER A 84 -0.40 -2.68 -10.58
C SER A 84 1.14 -2.58 -10.48
N ASP A 85 1.91 -3.08 -11.44
CA ASP A 85 3.37 -2.86 -11.43
C ASP A 85 3.77 -1.51 -12.02
N GLN A 86 2.78 -0.67 -12.32
CA GLN A 86 2.95 0.64 -12.89
C GLN A 86 2.44 1.71 -11.92
N GLU A 87 3.03 2.89 -12.05
CA GLU A 87 2.52 4.08 -11.39
C GLU A 87 1.10 4.43 -11.83
N TYR A 88 0.46 5.29 -11.04
CA TYR A 88 -0.87 5.80 -11.37
C TYR A 88 -0.89 6.39 -12.80
N PRO A 89 -1.88 6.06 -13.65
CA PRO A 89 -1.93 6.56 -15.02
C PRO A 89 -2.02 8.09 -15.04
N ALA A 90 -1.18 8.72 -15.85
CA ALA A 90 -1.28 10.16 -16.15
C ALA A 90 -2.65 10.49 -16.79
N ALA A 91 -3.09 11.74 -16.68
CA ALA A 91 -4.46 12.17 -16.99
C ALA A 91 -5.02 11.71 -18.36
N LYS A 92 -4.18 11.60 -19.39
CA LYS A 92 -4.57 11.20 -20.76
C LYS A 92 -4.15 9.77 -21.13
N THR A 93 -3.59 9.03 -20.19
CA THR A 93 -3.12 7.65 -20.40
C THR A 93 -4.06 6.66 -19.73
N THR A 94 -4.13 5.46 -20.28
CA THR A 94 -4.83 4.33 -19.68
C THR A 94 -3.83 3.20 -19.53
N GLN A 95 -3.82 2.54 -18.37
CA GLN A 95 -3.02 1.35 -18.17
C GLN A 95 -3.50 0.20 -19.06
N SER A 96 -2.62 -0.75 -19.33
CA SER A 96 -3.00 -1.94 -20.11
C SER A 96 -4.06 -2.76 -19.35
N LYS A 97 -4.83 -3.59 -20.08
CA LYS A 97 -5.80 -4.50 -19.44
C LYS A 97 -5.14 -5.46 -18.45
N ALA A 98 -3.87 -5.83 -18.70
CA ALA A 98 -3.11 -6.70 -17.80
C ALA A 98 -2.82 -5.99 -16.47
N GLU A 99 -2.38 -4.73 -16.52
CA GLU A 99 -2.12 -3.90 -15.32
C GLU A 99 -3.41 -3.66 -14.52
N ILE A 100 -4.50 -3.29 -15.19
CA ILE A 100 -5.81 -3.13 -14.54
C ILE A 100 -6.24 -4.42 -13.85
N SER A 101 -6.05 -5.56 -14.51
CA SER A 101 -6.42 -6.87 -13.96
C SER A 101 -5.52 -7.26 -12.79
N LEU A 102 -4.23 -6.95 -12.83
CA LEU A 102 -3.29 -7.23 -11.75
C LEU A 102 -3.66 -6.44 -10.48
N ALA A 103 -3.90 -5.13 -10.60
CA ALA A 103 -4.35 -4.30 -9.49
C ALA A 103 -5.69 -4.81 -8.92
N LYS A 104 -6.63 -5.23 -9.78
CA LYS A 104 -7.89 -5.83 -9.35
C LYS A 104 -7.68 -7.11 -8.52
N ARG A 105 -6.83 -8.03 -8.97
CA ARG A 105 -6.57 -9.28 -8.22
C ARG A 105 -5.88 -9.02 -6.89
N ARG A 106 -4.97 -8.04 -6.82
CA ARG A 106 -4.37 -7.58 -5.55
C ARG A 106 -5.42 -7.12 -4.55
N ILE A 107 -6.40 -6.33 -5.00
CA ILE A 107 -7.54 -5.90 -4.17
C ILE A 107 -8.33 -7.12 -3.69
N GLU A 108 -8.65 -8.05 -4.59
CA GLU A 108 -9.43 -9.25 -4.26
C GLU A 108 -8.73 -10.12 -3.21
N HIS A 109 -7.41 -10.34 -3.34
CA HIS A 109 -6.64 -11.09 -2.34
C HIS A 109 -6.52 -10.36 -1.00
N LEU A 110 -6.30 -9.04 -1.01
CA LEU A 110 -6.31 -8.23 0.21
C LEU A 110 -7.66 -8.29 0.91
N GLN A 111 -8.76 -8.07 0.18
CA GLN A 111 -10.11 -8.15 0.74
C GLN A 111 -10.43 -9.55 1.26
N ALA A 112 -10.01 -10.60 0.55
CA ALA A 112 -10.16 -11.98 1.00
C ALA A 112 -9.42 -12.23 2.32
N PHE A 113 -8.17 -11.77 2.43
CA PHE A 113 -7.40 -11.88 3.67
C PHE A 113 -8.05 -11.09 4.82
N LEU A 114 -8.43 -9.82 4.58
CA LEU A 114 -9.11 -8.99 5.58
C LEU A 114 -10.42 -9.63 6.06
N LYS A 115 -11.19 -10.25 5.16
CA LYS A 115 -12.46 -10.90 5.47
C LYS A 115 -12.30 -12.25 6.16
N ASN A 116 -11.47 -13.12 5.61
CA ASN A 116 -11.40 -14.52 6.02
C ASN A 116 -10.53 -14.68 7.27
N ASP A 117 -9.39 -14.00 7.31
CA ASP A 117 -8.42 -14.10 8.40
C ASP A 117 -8.72 -13.08 9.49
N LEU A 118 -8.99 -11.82 9.13
CA LEU A 118 -9.14 -10.73 10.10
C LEU A 118 -10.60 -10.38 10.44
N LYS A 119 -11.56 -11.05 9.79
CA LYS A 119 -13.02 -10.92 10.01
C LYS A 119 -13.58 -9.51 9.73
N ILE A 120 -12.92 -8.75 8.86
CA ILE A 120 -13.33 -7.40 8.46
C ILE A 120 -14.19 -7.48 7.20
N LYS A 121 -15.46 -7.06 7.30
CA LYS A 121 -16.43 -7.24 6.20
C LYS A 121 -16.53 -6.04 5.28
N ASN A 122 -16.38 -4.82 5.82
CA ASN A 122 -16.55 -3.59 5.06
C ASN A 122 -15.18 -3.11 4.54
N THR A 123 -14.79 -3.58 3.37
CA THR A 123 -13.47 -3.30 2.79
C THR A 123 -13.57 -2.77 1.35
N PRO A 124 -14.10 -1.57 1.08
CA PRO A 124 -14.20 -1.04 -0.29
C PRO A 124 -12.86 -1.04 -1.02
N GLY A 125 -12.84 -1.50 -2.27
CA GLY A 125 -11.62 -1.64 -3.07
C GLY A 125 -11.55 -0.63 -4.21
N PHE A 126 -10.37 -0.04 -4.42
CA PHE A 126 -10.10 0.98 -5.44
C PHE A 126 -8.92 0.55 -6.30
N ASN A 127 -9.20 0.36 -7.58
CA ASN A 127 -8.20 -0.01 -8.56
C ASN A 127 -7.45 1.24 -9.03
N MET A 128 -6.22 1.41 -8.56
CA MET A 128 -5.39 2.57 -8.88
C MET A 128 -4.72 2.48 -10.26
N ALA A 129 -4.89 1.36 -10.97
CA ALA A 129 -4.57 1.28 -12.41
C ALA A 129 -5.73 1.76 -13.29
N GLU A 130 -6.95 1.94 -12.74
CA GLU A 130 -8.07 2.54 -13.45
C GLU A 130 -8.01 4.08 -13.44
N ARG A 131 -8.66 4.67 -14.45
CA ARG A 131 -8.68 6.12 -14.64
C ARG A 131 -9.42 6.87 -13.51
N PRO A 132 -9.04 8.13 -13.28
CA PRO A 132 -9.50 8.93 -12.14
C PRO A 132 -10.99 9.22 -12.07
N GLY A 133 -11.78 9.07 -13.13
CA GLY A 133 -13.22 9.37 -13.10
C GLY A 133 -13.97 8.64 -11.98
N LYS A 134 -13.71 7.33 -11.83
CA LYS A 134 -14.38 6.51 -10.80
C LYS A 134 -13.88 6.77 -9.38
N ILE A 135 -12.59 7.07 -9.25
CA ILE A 135 -11.94 7.40 -7.96
C ILE A 135 -12.42 8.77 -7.49
N LYS A 136 -12.38 9.77 -8.38
CA LYS A 136 -12.82 11.14 -8.11
C LYS A 136 -14.30 11.21 -7.72
N GLU A 137 -15.17 10.45 -8.38
CA GLU A 137 -16.59 10.42 -8.01
C GLU A 137 -16.80 9.86 -6.59
N PHE A 138 -16.06 8.82 -6.21
CA PHE A 138 -16.15 8.24 -4.86
C PHE A 138 -15.59 9.15 -3.77
N PHE A 139 -14.37 9.67 -3.96
CA PHE A 139 -13.77 10.58 -2.98
C PHE A 139 -14.51 11.92 -2.96
N GLY A 140 -14.92 12.41 -4.13
CA GLY A 140 -15.70 13.63 -4.31
C GLY A 140 -17.08 13.62 -3.66
N THR A 141 -17.76 12.49 -3.63
CA THR A 141 -19.05 12.39 -2.93
C THR A 141 -18.89 12.36 -1.40
N LYS A 142 -17.74 11.93 -0.88
CA LYS A 142 -17.38 12.04 0.55
C LYS A 142 -16.86 13.45 0.94
N GLU A 143 -16.58 14.33 -0.03
CA GLU A 143 -16.06 15.71 0.17
C GLU A 143 -17.02 16.68 0.86
N ALA A 144 -18.28 16.32 1.15
CA ALA A 144 -19.12 17.12 2.04
C ALA A 144 -18.47 17.33 3.44
N ARG A 145 -17.47 16.49 3.82
CA ARG A 145 -16.70 16.62 5.06
C ARG A 145 -15.26 17.17 4.91
N VAL A 146 -14.77 17.41 3.68
CA VAL A 146 -13.34 17.67 3.42
C VAL A 146 -13.08 19.08 2.84
N LYS A 147 -14.11 19.93 2.78
CA LYS A 147 -14.10 21.21 2.06
C LYS A 147 -13.21 22.33 2.63
N LYS A 148 -12.24 22.04 3.51
CA LYS A 148 -11.30 23.04 4.04
C LYS A 148 -9.82 22.64 3.90
N THR A 149 -9.53 21.42 3.42
CA THR A 149 -8.16 20.90 3.32
C THR A 149 -7.81 20.34 1.94
N THR A 150 -8.80 20.11 1.07
CA THR A 150 -8.61 19.58 -0.31
C THR A 150 -8.35 20.64 -1.38
N GLU A 151 -8.38 21.94 -1.06
CA GLU A 151 -7.92 22.97 -2.00
C GLU A 151 -6.42 22.84 -2.36
N VAL A 152 -5.67 21.99 -1.65
CA VAL A 152 -4.23 21.77 -1.85
C VAL A 152 -3.87 20.34 -2.32
N ALA A 153 -4.72 19.33 -2.13
CA ALA A 153 -4.31 17.91 -2.20
C ALA A 153 -4.91 17.09 -3.36
N GLY A 154 -5.11 17.72 -4.52
CA GLY A 154 -5.52 17.11 -5.82
C GLY A 154 -5.73 15.59 -5.82
N ALA A 155 -6.97 15.15 -5.56
CA ALA A 155 -7.31 13.73 -5.45
C ALA A 155 -7.04 12.87 -6.71
N ALA A 156 -6.79 13.53 -7.83
CA ALA A 156 -6.31 12.94 -9.07
C ALA A 156 -5.51 14.00 -9.83
N PRO A 157 -4.48 13.61 -10.61
CA PRO A 157 -3.82 14.53 -11.52
C PRO A 157 -4.83 15.11 -12.51
N VAL A 158 -5.06 16.41 -12.45
CA VAL A 158 -5.82 17.15 -13.46
C VAL A 158 -4.89 17.55 -14.62
N GLN A 159 -3.58 17.66 -14.33
CA GLN A 159 -2.51 18.01 -15.26
C GLN A 159 -1.40 16.94 -15.29
N GLU A 160 -0.60 16.88 -16.36
CA GLU A 160 0.52 15.92 -16.50
C GLU A 160 1.62 16.11 -15.45
N SER A 161 1.69 17.30 -14.83
CA SER A 161 2.64 17.66 -13.76
C SER A 161 2.13 17.35 -12.35
N GLU A 162 0.88 16.92 -12.20
CA GLU A 162 0.29 16.63 -10.89
C GLU A 162 0.46 15.14 -10.59
N THR A 163 0.92 14.82 -9.40
CA THR A 163 0.80 13.50 -8.80
C THR A 163 -0.55 13.45 -8.07
N GLY A 164 -1.27 12.33 -8.09
CA GLY A 164 -2.65 12.26 -7.58
C GLY A 164 -2.78 12.47 -6.06
N LEU A 165 -3.86 11.98 -5.45
CA LEU A 165 -4.15 12.13 -4.01
C LEU A 165 -2.98 11.76 -3.08
N PHE A 166 -2.13 10.84 -3.53
CA PHE A 166 -0.97 10.35 -2.78
C PHE A 166 0.35 11.00 -3.17
N GLY A 167 0.33 12.02 -4.03
CA GLY A 167 1.43 12.94 -4.29
C GLY A 167 2.71 12.33 -4.87
N GLU A 168 2.78 11.02 -5.08
CA GLU A 168 4.05 10.34 -5.29
C GLU A 168 4.08 9.36 -6.46
N LYS A 169 5.27 9.33 -7.08
CA LYS A 169 5.81 8.18 -7.80
C LYS A 169 6.39 7.23 -6.75
N GLY A 170 6.22 5.92 -6.91
CA GLY A 170 6.69 4.89 -5.99
C GLY A 170 5.58 4.02 -5.41
N GLN A 171 4.38 4.07 -6.01
CA GLN A 171 3.26 3.20 -5.63
C GLN A 171 3.13 1.98 -6.54
N ALA A 172 3.95 1.90 -7.61
CA ALA A 172 4.09 0.68 -8.39
C ALA A 172 4.38 -0.52 -7.48
N SER A 173 3.69 -1.62 -7.73
CA SER A 173 3.75 -2.87 -6.96
C SER A 173 3.24 -2.76 -5.51
N LYS A 174 2.45 -1.75 -5.15
CA LYS A 174 1.98 -1.56 -3.78
C LYS A 174 0.46 -1.54 -3.62
N ALA A 175 0.02 -1.70 -2.38
CA ALA A 175 -1.31 -1.33 -1.94
C ALA A 175 -1.27 -0.57 -0.62
N VAL A 176 -2.25 0.31 -0.46
CA VAL A 176 -2.47 1.14 0.71
C VAL A 176 -3.81 0.77 1.35
N LEU A 177 -3.79 0.54 2.66
CA LEU A 177 -4.95 0.26 3.49
C LEU A 177 -5.23 1.47 4.37
N MET A 178 -6.29 2.21 4.04
CA MET A 178 -6.76 3.31 4.88
C MET A 178 -7.82 2.80 5.85
N ILE A 179 -7.54 2.86 7.15
CA ILE A 179 -8.36 2.25 8.18
C ILE A 179 -9.16 3.33 8.89
N PHE A 180 -10.48 3.17 8.94
CA PHE A 180 -11.41 4.09 9.59
C PHE A 180 -12.02 3.45 10.82
N THR A 181 -12.07 4.21 11.91
CA THR A 181 -12.76 3.81 13.15
C THR A 181 -14.09 4.54 13.28
N LYS A 182 -15.02 3.95 14.01
CA LYS A 182 -16.28 4.60 14.37
C LYS A 182 -15.97 5.79 15.28
N LYS A 183 -16.64 6.92 15.00
CA LYS A 183 -16.58 8.13 15.83
C LYS A 183 -17.61 8.08 16.94
#